data_AF-A0A7Y9XGC5-F1
#
_entry.id   AF-A0A7Y9XGC5-F1
#
_cell.length_a   1.000
_cell.length_b   1.000
_cell.length_c   1.000
_cell.angle_alpha   90.00
_cell.angle_beta   90.00
_cell.angle_gamma   90.00
#
_symmetry.space_group_name_H-M   'P 1'
#
loop_
_entity.id
_entity.type
_entity.pdbx_description
1 polymer ?
#
loop_
_entity_poly.entity_id
_entity_poly.type
_entity_poly.pdbx_seq_one_letter_code
_entity_poly.pdbx_strand_id
1 'polypeptide(L)'
;MVQTATLGSRRSHDPVFLPMERHLALEFKDRNPEATFWCGELLGGCGGQLGVKIYWEKVAHFAHHSSTNQCTRQHSGIESADHLFASKHVNRWLSANGLPQREPRFEGDFDSGGTCHRLTLPATGEEPTILFEFTKHVNPGVQRLLSQGLDRPQAWFVQNNSELVHRLTRSNGHALRFRMRTEGLERRVDVGSTSADGDTWWRPIEDCSLETKQGSPLPHMELPEQPPRPRQASSSWKPRSKAPKEILPHPVLGRLHTALEDRDWSAIRLLTDRLRRLLQNTNDIGITHFRPEAEELLEISRKALRHLMPKPTLIAPSREKAATSSTIPVPAPRRSQPTPKAAGTPPRPRRSKKQNQRGGSTSAAPARRSELATKVDENALLKLQERFNSRRQ
;
A
#
# COMPACT_ATOMS: atom_id res chain seq x y z
N MET A 1 2.81 5.44 11.94
CA MET A 1 2.58 3.98 11.95
C MET A 1 3.38 3.40 10.79
N VAL A 2 4.29 2.46 11.01
CA VAL A 2 5.23 2.02 9.96
C VAL A 2 4.68 0.81 9.20
N GLN A 3 4.57 0.90 7.88
CA GLN A 3 4.06 -0.17 7.03
C GLN A 3 5.15 -0.92 6.27
N THR A 4 6.39 -0.41 6.24
CA THR A 4 7.51 -1.05 5.53
C THR A 4 8.76 -1.15 6.39
N ALA A 5 9.53 -2.21 6.14
CA ALA A 5 10.78 -2.52 6.80
C ALA A 5 11.77 -3.14 5.81
N THR A 6 13.02 -3.26 6.21
CA THR A 6 14.03 -4.05 5.49
C THR A 6 14.30 -5.36 6.24
N LEU A 7 14.55 -6.44 5.50
CA LEU A 7 14.84 -7.76 6.07
C LEU A 7 16.31 -7.89 6.46
N GLY A 8 16.58 -8.54 7.60
CA GLY A 8 17.92 -8.96 8.04
C GLY A 8 18.78 -7.84 8.63
N SER A 9 18.81 -6.65 8.04
CA SER A 9 19.58 -5.51 8.57
C SER A 9 19.02 -4.14 8.19
N ARG A 10 19.49 -3.10 8.89
CA ARG A 10 19.18 -1.70 8.61
C ARG A 10 19.68 -1.18 7.25
N ARG A 11 20.67 -1.84 6.64
CA ARG A 11 21.25 -1.50 5.33
C ARG A 11 20.79 -2.41 4.20
N SER A 12 19.90 -3.34 4.49
CA SER A 12 19.43 -4.30 3.50
C SER A 12 18.64 -3.60 2.39
N HIS A 13 18.84 -4.07 1.15
CA HIS A 13 18.06 -3.67 -0.02
C HIS A 13 16.82 -4.55 -0.23
N ASP A 14 16.50 -5.45 0.71
CA ASP A 14 15.35 -6.35 0.62
C ASP A 14 14.17 -5.80 1.41
N PRO A 15 13.19 -5.16 0.74
CA PRO A 15 12.06 -4.54 1.40
C PRO A 15 10.96 -5.56 1.68
N VAL A 16 10.22 -5.28 2.76
CA VAL A 16 8.93 -5.89 3.03
C VAL A 16 7.92 -4.83 3.41
N PHE A 17 6.66 -5.10 3.13
CA PHE A 17 5.55 -4.35 3.71
C PHE A 17 4.68 -5.29 4.53
N LEU A 18 4.09 -4.76 5.60
CA LEU A 18 3.10 -5.49 6.37
C LEU A 18 1.71 -5.10 5.83
N PRO A 19 0.89 -6.06 5.37
CA PRO A 19 -0.49 -5.77 4.98
C PRO A 19 -1.29 -5.20 6.15
N MET A 20 -2.26 -4.33 5.84
CA MET A 20 -3.11 -3.73 6.86
C MET A 20 -4.18 -4.72 7.35
N GLU A 21 -4.63 -5.61 6.47
CA GLU A 21 -5.61 -6.64 6.73
C GLU A 21 -5.02 -7.71 7.64
N ARG A 22 -5.71 -7.99 8.76
CA ARG A 22 -5.21 -8.93 9.78
C ARG A 22 -4.85 -10.30 9.22
N HIS A 23 -5.69 -10.87 8.35
CA HIS A 23 -5.45 -12.21 7.82
C HIS A 23 -4.17 -12.26 6.97
N LEU A 24 -3.95 -11.26 6.11
CA LEU A 24 -2.71 -11.12 5.34
C LEU A 24 -1.51 -10.79 6.24
N ALA A 25 -1.69 -10.03 7.31
CA ALA A 25 -0.63 -9.75 8.27
C ALA A 25 -0.21 -11.01 9.07
N LEU A 26 -1.17 -11.89 9.39
CA LEU A 26 -0.88 -13.19 9.99
C LEU A 26 -0.13 -14.08 9.00
N GLU A 27 -0.60 -14.16 7.76
CA GLU A 27 0.08 -14.90 6.69
C GLU A 27 1.50 -14.38 6.43
N PHE A 28 1.69 -13.05 6.44
CA PHE A 28 3.00 -12.42 6.36
C PHE A 28 3.92 -12.89 7.49
N LYS A 29 3.41 -12.92 8.73
CA LYS A 29 4.18 -13.39 9.89
C LYS A 29 4.54 -14.87 9.75
N ASP A 30 3.61 -15.70 9.30
CA ASP A 30 3.82 -17.14 9.13
C ASP A 30 4.85 -17.46 8.03
N ARG A 31 4.92 -16.63 6.98
CA ARG A 31 5.95 -16.72 5.93
C ARG A 31 7.32 -16.18 6.35
N ASN A 32 7.40 -15.47 7.48
CA ASN A 32 8.62 -14.81 7.95
C ASN A 32 8.89 -15.10 9.45
N PRO A 33 8.92 -16.37 9.90
CA PRO A 33 8.96 -16.72 11.33
C PRO A 33 10.25 -16.29 12.03
N GLU A 34 11.39 -16.42 11.35
CA GLU A 34 12.73 -16.10 11.87
C GLU A 34 13.28 -14.77 11.34
N ALA A 35 12.47 -14.01 10.61
CA ALA A 35 12.92 -12.77 9.99
C ALA A 35 13.08 -11.65 11.03
N THR A 36 14.17 -10.90 10.94
CA THR A 36 14.32 -9.63 11.65
C THR A 36 13.95 -8.48 10.73
N PHE A 37 13.10 -7.57 11.22
CA PHE A 37 12.65 -6.39 10.49
C PHE A 37 13.36 -5.15 11.01
N TRP A 38 13.71 -4.24 10.11
CA TRP A 38 14.48 -3.05 10.46
C TRP A 38 13.86 -1.79 9.86
N CYS A 39 13.92 -0.70 10.62
CA CYS A 39 13.60 0.65 10.14
C CYS A 39 14.76 1.12 9.26
N GLY A 40 14.83 0.59 8.03
CA GLY A 40 16.00 0.69 7.17
C GLY A 40 16.44 2.12 6.83
N GLU A 41 17.74 2.32 6.65
CA GLU A 41 18.36 3.63 6.36
C GLU A 41 17.83 4.18 5.02
N LEU A 42 17.74 3.34 3.99
CA LEU A 42 17.14 3.70 2.68
C LEU A 42 15.62 3.95 2.74
N LEU A 43 14.95 3.66 3.86
CA LEU A 43 13.56 4.05 4.07
C LEU A 43 13.42 5.42 4.76
N GLY A 44 14.54 6.15 4.95
CA GLY A 44 14.62 7.31 5.83
C GLY A 44 14.47 6.92 7.31
N GLY A 45 14.75 5.66 7.64
CA GLY A 45 14.58 5.09 8.97
C GLY A 45 15.78 5.31 9.88
N CYS A 46 15.58 5.13 11.19
CA CYS A 46 16.63 5.31 12.20
C CYS A 46 17.58 4.11 12.35
N GLY A 47 17.37 3.04 11.58
CA GLY A 47 18.12 1.80 11.67
C GLY A 47 17.77 0.93 12.88
N GLY A 48 16.74 1.27 13.65
CA GLY A 48 16.26 0.47 14.79
C GLY A 48 15.50 -0.79 14.36
N GLN A 49 15.60 -1.86 15.15
CA GLN A 49 14.84 -3.08 14.92
C GLN A 49 13.35 -2.87 15.19
N LEU A 50 12.53 -3.47 14.32
CA LEU A 50 11.08 -3.40 14.32
C LEU A 50 10.47 -4.76 14.69
N GLY A 51 9.37 -4.70 15.41
CA GLY A 51 8.50 -5.83 15.73
C GLY A 51 7.16 -5.68 15.01
N VAL A 52 6.53 -6.81 14.70
CA VAL A 52 5.22 -6.85 14.04
C VAL A 52 4.11 -6.72 15.10
N LYS A 53 3.21 -5.75 14.93
CA LYS A 53 2.02 -5.59 15.77
C LYS A 53 0.77 -5.89 14.96
N ILE A 54 0.09 -6.97 15.33
CA ILE A 54 -1.17 -7.41 14.72
C ILE A 54 -2.25 -7.32 15.79
N TYR A 55 -3.31 -6.55 15.51
CA TYR A 55 -4.43 -6.35 16.41
C TYR A 55 -5.72 -6.88 15.80
N TRP A 56 -6.78 -6.99 16.61
CA TRP A 56 -8.11 -7.29 16.08
C TRP A 56 -8.80 -6.04 15.53
N GLU A 57 -8.68 -4.92 16.23
CA GLU A 57 -9.46 -3.71 15.93
C GLU A 57 -8.61 -2.59 15.31
N LYS A 58 -7.29 -2.77 15.26
CA LYS A 58 -6.34 -1.78 14.74
C LYS A 58 -5.60 -2.34 13.54
N VAL A 59 -5.21 -1.43 12.66
CA VAL A 59 -4.37 -1.72 11.49
C VAL A 59 -3.05 -2.34 11.94
N ALA A 60 -2.68 -3.46 11.32
CA ALA A 60 -1.39 -4.10 11.55
C ALA A 60 -0.26 -3.17 11.09
N HIS A 61 0.82 -3.13 11.87
CA HIS A 61 1.98 -2.28 11.57
C HIS A 61 3.27 -2.79 12.21
N PHE A 62 4.39 -2.32 11.68
CA PHE A 62 5.68 -2.42 12.35
C PHE A 62 5.79 -1.36 13.46
N ALA A 63 6.42 -1.74 14.58
CA ALA A 63 6.68 -0.87 15.72
C ALA A 63 8.11 -1.07 16.23
N HIS A 64 8.77 0.01 16.65
CA HIS A 64 10.12 -0.08 17.23
C HIS A 64 10.11 -0.89 18.54
N HIS A 65 11.17 -1.67 18.77
CA HIS A 65 11.32 -2.51 19.97
C HIS A 65 11.53 -1.69 21.27
N SER A 66 12.21 -0.55 21.19
CA SER A 66 12.47 0.34 22.33
C SER A 66 11.99 1.77 22.05
N SER A 67 11.62 2.48 23.13
CA SER A 67 11.13 3.87 23.12
C SER A 67 12.21 4.93 22.88
N THR A 68 13.34 4.57 22.28
CA THR A 68 14.33 5.54 21.77
C THR A 68 13.78 6.17 20.49
N ASN A 69 12.73 6.98 20.71
CA ASN A 69 11.75 7.49 19.75
C ASN A 69 12.27 8.59 18.82
N GLN A 70 13.57 8.72 18.61
CA GLN A 70 14.11 9.75 17.69
C GLN A 70 14.14 9.25 16.25
N CYS A 71 13.10 8.53 15.85
CA CYS A 71 12.91 8.18 14.45
C CYS A 71 12.34 9.42 13.73
N THR A 72 13.17 10.05 12.90
CA THR A 72 12.80 11.21 12.08
C THR A 72 12.11 10.81 10.77
N ARG A 73 11.85 9.51 10.57
CA ARG A 73 11.23 8.97 9.36
C ARG A 73 9.90 9.65 9.08
N GLN A 74 9.82 10.34 7.95
CA GLN A 74 8.67 11.13 7.53
C GLN A 74 7.64 10.27 6.78
N HIS A 75 8.12 9.30 6.00
CA HIS A 75 7.27 8.45 5.16
C HIS A 75 7.10 7.06 5.74
N SER A 76 5.87 6.71 6.13
CA SER A 76 5.58 5.46 6.84
C SER A 76 4.57 4.55 6.13
N GLY A 77 4.04 4.98 4.97
CA GLY A 77 3.20 4.18 4.10
C GLY A 77 3.98 3.15 3.27
N ILE A 78 3.24 2.34 2.51
CA ILE A 78 3.80 1.26 1.69
C ILE A 78 4.71 1.83 0.58
N GLU A 79 4.36 3.00 0.06
CA GLU A 79 5.08 3.71 -1.00
C GLU A 79 6.51 4.13 -0.62
N SER A 80 6.81 4.24 0.68
CA SER A 80 8.14 4.62 1.17
C SER A 80 9.25 3.64 0.78
N ALA A 81 8.89 2.40 0.43
CA ALA A 81 9.83 1.37 -0.02
C ALA A 81 9.78 1.12 -1.53
N ASP A 82 9.06 1.94 -2.31
CA ASP A 82 8.85 1.70 -3.75
C ASP A 82 10.17 1.59 -4.52
N HIS A 83 11.18 2.38 -4.16
CA HIS A 83 12.50 2.33 -4.79
C HIS A 83 13.24 1.00 -4.54
N LEU A 84 13.10 0.41 -3.34
CA LEU A 84 13.68 -0.91 -3.05
C LEU A 84 12.92 -2.01 -3.80
N PHE A 85 11.58 -1.94 -3.84
CA PHE A 85 10.78 -2.90 -4.60
C PHE A 85 11.08 -2.81 -6.10
N ALA A 86 11.20 -1.58 -6.64
CA ALA A 86 11.59 -1.35 -8.03
C ALA A 86 12.96 -1.95 -8.34
N SER A 87 13.97 -1.69 -7.50
CA SER A 87 15.31 -2.27 -7.66
C SER A 87 15.28 -3.79 -7.66
N LYS A 88 14.57 -4.40 -6.70
CA LYS A 88 14.43 -5.86 -6.60
C LYS A 88 13.78 -6.47 -7.84
N HIS A 89 12.68 -5.90 -8.32
CA HIS A 89 11.97 -6.40 -9.50
C HIS A 89 12.75 -6.19 -10.79
N VAL A 90 13.40 -5.04 -10.97
CA VAL A 90 14.24 -4.77 -12.14
C VAL A 90 15.43 -5.73 -12.18
N ASN A 91 16.10 -5.98 -11.05
CA ASN A 91 17.21 -6.95 -11.02
C ASN A 91 16.75 -8.38 -11.27
N ARG A 92 15.56 -8.76 -10.79
CA ARG A 92 14.94 -10.06 -11.13
C ARG A 92 14.64 -10.15 -12.63
N TRP A 93 14.06 -9.10 -13.21
CA TRP A 93 13.76 -9.02 -14.63
C TRP A 93 15.03 -9.04 -15.50
N LEU A 94 16.09 -8.33 -15.13
CA LEU A 94 17.40 -8.41 -15.79
C LEU A 94 17.92 -9.86 -15.79
N SER A 95 17.89 -10.52 -14.64
CA SER A 95 18.34 -11.91 -14.50
C SER A 95 17.50 -12.86 -15.37
N ALA A 96 16.18 -12.67 -15.41
CA ALA A 96 15.27 -13.48 -16.23
C ALA A 96 15.52 -13.33 -17.74
N ASN A 97 16.05 -12.18 -18.16
CA ASN A 97 16.44 -11.90 -19.55
C ASN A 97 17.92 -12.22 -19.84
N GLY A 98 18.62 -12.93 -18.94
CA GLY A 98 20.03 -13.29 -19.12
C GLY A 98 21.02 -12.13 -18.94
N LEU A 99 20.56 -10.99 -18.44
CA LEU A 99 21.39 -9.82 -18.16
C LEU A 99 21.92 -9.87 -16.72
N PRO A 100 23.14 -9.35 -16.46
CA PRO A 100 23.67 -9.28 -15.11
C PRO A 100 22.82 -8.35 -14.23
N GLN A 101 22.66 -8.73 -12.96
CA GLN A 101 22.15 -7.82 -11.95
C GLN A 101 23.08 -6.63 -11.80
N ARG A 102 22.50 -5.48 -11.45
CA ARG A 102 23.19 -4.20 -11.34
C ARG A 102 23.05 -3.67 -9.93
N GLU A 103 24.17 -3.20 -9.39
CA GLU A 103 24.17 -2.55 -8.09
C GLU A 103 23.38 -1.23 -8.16
N PRO A 104 22.26 -1.11 -7.42
CA PRO A 104 21.43 0.07 -7.46
C PRO A 104 22.12 1.25 -6.74
N ARG A 105 21.96 2.45 -7.30
CA ARG A 105 22.29 3.71 -6.64
C ARG A 105 21.01 4.44 -6.29
N PHE A 106 20.87 4.83 -5.04
CA PHE A 106 19.70 5.55 -4.53
C PHE A 106 20.08 6.99 -4.21
N GLU A 107 19.33 7.93 -4.76
CA GLU A 107 19.43 9.36 -4.45
C GLU A 107 18.14 9.78 -3.74
N GLY A 108 18.26 10.38 -2.55
CA GLY A 108 17.12 10.78 -1.75
C GLY A 108 17.53 11.48 -0.47
N ASP A 109 16.53 11.94 0.28
CA ASP A 109 16.72 12.69 1.53
C ASP A 109 16.74 11.76 2.76
N PHE A 110 17.44 10.63 2.68
CA PHE A 110 17.37 9.58 3.69
C PHE A 110 17.85 10.04 5.08
N ASP A 111 18.92 10.84 5.13
CA ASP A 111 19.51 11.33 6.38
C ASP A 111 18.59 12.26 7.17
N SER A 112 17.67 12.96 6.50
CA SER A 112 16.66 13.83 7.12
C SER A 112 15.33 13.11 7.38
N GLY A 113 15.28 11.79 7.14
CA GLY A 113 14.10 10.95 7.28
C GLY A 113 13.14 11.00 6.08
N GLY A 114 13.56 11.60 4.96
CA GLY A 114 12.83 11.69 3.71
C GLY A 114 12.79 10.37 2.93
N THR A 115 12.62 10.46 1.61
CA THR A 115 12.45 9.30 0.71
C THR A 115 13.39 9.36 -0.48
N CYS A 116 13.42 8.28 -1.26
CA CYS A 116 14.13 8.20 -2.53
C CYS A 116 13.48 9.12 -3.57
N HIS A 117 14.31 9.91 -4.24
CA HIS A 117 13.96 10.72 -5.41
C HIS A 117 14.24 9.96 -6.69
N ARG A 118 15.36 9.21 -6.73
CA ARG A 118 15.81 8.50 -7.91
C ARG A 118 16.52 7.20 -7.58
N LEU A 119 16.18 6.16 -8.34
CA LEU A 119 16.93 4.92 -8.41
C LEU A 119 17.65 4.87 -9.77
N THR A 120 18.94 4.60 -9.73
CA THR A 120 19.79 4.46 -10.91
C THR A 120 20.42 3.07 -10.91
N LEU A 121 20.20 2.29 -11.96
CA LEU A 121 20.96 1.07 -12.25
C LEU A 121 21.92 1.38 -13.40
N PRO A 122 23.24 1.53 -13.14
CA PRO A 122 24.21 1.93 -14.16
C PRO A 122 24.23 1.02 -15.39
N ALA A 123 24.63 1.58 -16.53
CA ALA A 123 24.90 0.81 -17.75
C ALA A 123 25.94 -0.31 -17.49
N THR A 124 25.82 -1.42 -18.22
CA THR A 124 26.78 -2.53 -18.18
C THR A 124 27.08 -2.94 -19.62
N GLY A 125 28.28 -2.61 -20.12
CA GLY A 125 28.61 -2.79 -21.54
C GLY A 125 27.78 -1.88 -22.44
N GLU A 126 27.10 -2.46 -23.42
CA GLU A 126 26.24 -1.77 -24.40
C GLU A 126 24.83 -1.45 -23.85
N GLU A 127 24.47 -2.03 -22.71
CA GLU A 127 23.14 -1.86 -22.13
C GLU A 127 22.92 -0.47 -21.54
N PRO A 128 21.72 0.13 -21.72
CA PRO A 128 21.43 1.48 -21.26
C PRO A 128 21.42 1.58 -19.73
N THR A 129 21.63 2.79 -19.22
CA THR A 129 21.38 3.07 -17.79
C THR A 129 19.87 3.07 -17.54
N ILE A 130 19.41 2.39 -16.49
CA ILE A 130 17.99 2.35 -16.11
C ILE A 130 17.76 3.34 -14.97
N LEU A 131 16.82 4.26 -15.15
CA LEU A 131 16.50 5.31 -14.20
C LEU A 131 15.02 5.23 -13.80
N PHE A 132 14.75 5.24 -12.50
CA PHE A 132 13.40 5.38 -11.94
C PHE A 132 13.30 6.72 -11.21
N GLU A 133 12.37 7.56 -11.66
CA GLU A 133 12.17 8.91 -11.15
C GLU A 133 10.87 9.00 -10.35
N PHE A 134 11.02 9.28 -9.05
CA PHE A 134 9.95 9.32 -8.06
C PHE A 134 9.48 10.74 -7.73
N THR A 135 10.17 11.78 -8.23
CA THR A 135 9.74 13.17 -8.00
C THR A 135 8.41 13.47 -8.69
N LYS A 136 7.69 14.47 -8.18
CA LYS A 136 6.42 14.94 -8.75
C LYS A 136 6.58 16.13 -9.69
N HIS A 137 7.72 16.81 -9.61
CA HIS A 137 8.02 18.04 -10.32
C HIS A 137 9.44 17.99 -10.86
N VAL A 138 9.70 18.71 -11.96
CA VAL A 138 11.06 18.87 -12.48
C VAL A 138 11.85 19.72 -11.49
N ASN A 139 12.77 19.09 -10.77
CA ASN A 139 13.70 19.77 -9.86
C ASN A 139 15.03 20.07 -10.59
N PRO A 140 15.94 20.88 -10.00
CA PRO A 140 17.23 21.19 -10.62
C PRO A 140 18.07 19.96 -10.99
N GLY A 141 17.95 18.86 -10.25
CA GLY A 141 18.62 17.59 -10.55
C GLY A 141 18.07 16.92 -11.80
N VAL A 142 16.73 16.85 -11.95
CA VAL A 142 16.06 16.37 -13.17
C VAL A 142 16.37 17.28 -14.36
N GLN A 143 16.32 18.60 -14.17
CA GLN A 143 16.65 19.58 -15.21
C GLN A 143 18.09 19.38 -15.70
N ARG A 144 19.05 19.18 -14.78
CA ARG A 144 20.45 18.90 -15.10
C ARG A 144 20.58 17.62 -15.92
N LEU A 145 19.92 16.52 -15.53
CA LEU A 145 19.94 15.28 -16.30
C LEU A 145 19.31 15.42 -17.68
N LEU A 146 18.20 16.14 -17.80
CA LEU A 146 17.59 16.45 -19.11
C LEU A 146 18.55 17.24 -20.01
N SER A 147 19.32 18.18 -19.43
CA SER A 147 20.32 18.96 -20.17
C SER A 147 21.61 18.19 -20.45
N GLN A 148 21.98 17.22 -19.61
CA GLN A 148 23.15 16.35 -19.80
C GLN A 148 22.84 15.11 -20.67
N GLY A 149 21.55 14.78 -20.82
CA GLY A 149 21.06 13.51 -21.35
C GLY A 149 20.92 13.47 -22.87
N LEU A 150 22.03 13.59 -23.61
CA LEU A 150 22.08 13.28 -25.05
C LEU A 150 23.21 12.32 -25.48
N ASP A 151 24.15 11.98 -24.58
CA ASP A 151 25.36 11.23 -25.00
C ASP A 151 25.27 9.70 -24.84
N ARG A 152 24.29 9.16 -24.09
CA ARG A 152 24.12 7.70 -23.90
C ARG A 152 22.66 7.28 -23.78
N PRO A 153 22.28 6.08 -24.26
CA PRO A 153 20.92 5.58 -24.14
C PRO A 153 20.53 5.32 -22.69
N GLN A 154 19.35 5.81 -22.28
CA GLN A 154 18.82 5.69 -20.92
C GLN A 154 17.38 5.16 -20.95
N ALA A 155 17.07 4.12 -20.18
CA ALA A 155 15.68 3.72 -19.94
C ALA A 155 15.12 4.52 -18.75
N TRP A 156 14.44 5.64 -19.03
CA TRP A 156 13.96 6.55 -17.99
C TRP A 156 12.47 6.32 -17.67
N PHE A 157 12.20 5.65 -16.56
CA PHE A 157 10.87 5.37 -16.04
C PHE A 157 10.39 6.46 -15.09
N VAL A 158 9.22 7.05 -15.39
CA VAL A 158 8.65 8.17 -14.62
C VAL A 158 7.37 7.77 -13.92
N GLN A 159 7.26 8.02 -12.60
CA GLN A 159 6.05 7.68 -11.85
C GLN A 159 4.94 8.73 -12.00
N ASN A 160 5.11 9.86 -11.32
CA ASN A 160 4.07 10.88 -11.07
C ASN A 160 4.54 12.29 -11.47
N ASN A 161 5.40 12.41 -12.48
CA ASN A 161 5.90 13.68 -12.98
C ASN A 161 5.37 13.95 -14.40
N SER A 162 4.16 14.51 -14.50
CA SER A 162 3.50 14.77 -15.78
C SER A 162 4.29 15.72 -16.68
N GLU A 163 4.99 16.69 -16.09
CA GLU A 163 5.84 17.62 -16.83
C GLU A 163 7.02 16.90 -17.49
N LEU A 164 7.71 16.03 -16.74
CA LEU A 164 8.80 15.22 -17.27
C LEU A 164 8.32 14.25 -18.35
N VAL A 165 7.19 13.56 -18.13
CA VAL A 165 6.57 12.70 -19.15
C VAL A 165 6.32 13.49 -20.43
N HIS A 166 5.70 14.66 -20.32
CA HIS A 166 5.40 15.49 -21.49
C HIS A 166 6.66 15.95 -22.23
N ARG A 167 7.74 16.30 -21.51
CA ARG A 167 9.02 16.66 -22.11
C ARG A 167 9.66 15.48 -22.85
N LEU A 168 9.68 14.29 -22.23
CA LEU A 168 10.24 13.07 -22.83
C LEU A 168 9.41 12.61 -24.04
N THR A 169 8.08 12.67 -23.97
CA THR A 169 7.21 12.34 -25.11
C THR A 169 7.44 13.30 -26.28
N ARG A 170 7.61 14.61 -26.02
CA ARG A 170 7.91 15.59 -27.08
C ARG A 170 9.27 15.35 -27.73
N SER A 171 10.29 15.02 -26.95
CA SER A 171 11.65 14.83 -27.49
C SER A 171 11.83 13.48 -28.18
N ASN A 172 11.16 12.42 -27.70
CA ASN A 172 11.46 11.03 -28.08
C ASN A 172 10.26 10.31 -28.74
N GLY A 173 9.14 10.99 -28.93
CA GLY A 173 7.88 10.42 -29.44
C GLY A 173 7.12 9.53 -28.45
N HIS A 174 7.75 9.15 -27.33
CA HIS A 174 7.16 8.35 -26.26
C HIS A 174 7.86 8.63 -24.92
N ALA A 175 7.24 8.21 -23.82
CA ALA A 175 7.84 8.24 -22.49
C ALA A 175 7.54 6.95 -21.73
N LEU A 176 8.55 6.41 -21.04
CA LEU A 176 8.37 5.25 -20.17
C LEU A 176 7.89 5.70 -18.79
N ARG A 177 6.92 4.96 -18.27
CA ARG A 177 6.30 5.19 -16.97
C ARG A 177 6.35 3.93 -16.13
N PHE A 178 6.25 4.09 -14.83
CA PHE A 178 6.04 2.95 -13.94
C PHE A 178 5.00 3.29 -12.88
N ARG A 179 4.39 2.24 -12.32
CA ARG A 179 3.53 2.32 -11.14
C ARG A 179 3.74 1.09 -10.28
N MET A 180 3.47 1.23 -8.99
CA MET A 180 3.53 0.13 -8.05
C MET A 180 2.13 -0.42 -7.79
N ARG A 181 1.97 -1.74 -7.88
CA ARG A 181 0.71 -2.44 -7.62
C ARG A 181 0.92 -3.43 -6.47
N THR A 182 0.02 -3.42 -5.50
CA THR A 182 0.03 -4.41 -4.42
C THR A 182 -0.88 -5.58 -4.79
N GLU A 183 -0.36 -6.79 -4.69
CA GLU A 183 -1.06 -8.04 -4.97
C GLU A 183 -0.74 -9.05 -3.86
N GLY A 184 -1.70 -9.27 -2.95
CA GLY A 184 -1.48 -10.08 -1.75
C GLY A 184 -0.36 -9.51 -0.88
N LEU A 185 0.72 -10.29 -0.72
CA LEU A 185 1.92 -9.93 0.03
C LEU A 185 3.05 -9.35 -0.84
N GLU A 186 2.79 -9.14 -2.13
CA GLU A 186 3.78 -8.65 -3.08
C GLU A 186 3.47 -7.21 -3.51
N ARG A 187 4.53 -6.44 -3.74
CA ARG A 187 4.47 -5.10 -4.32
C ARG A 187 5.21 -5.12 -5.64
N ARG A 188 4.45 -5.17 -6.74
CA ARG A 188 4.91 -5.40 -8.12
C ARG A 188 5.08 -4.10 -8.90
N VAL A 189 5.94 -4.14 -9.91
CA VAL A 189 6.17 -3.03 -10.84
C VAL A 189 5.38 -3.29 -12.10
N ASP A 190 4.44 -2.37 -12.41
CA ASP A 190 3.90 -2.30 -13.76
C ASP A 190 4.62 -1.16 -14.49
N VAL A 191 4.98 -1.41 -15.74
CA VAL A 191 5.59 -0.45 -16.65
C VAL A 191 4.56 -0.03 -17.69
N GLY A 192 4.63 1.23 -18.15
CA GLY A 192 3.83 1.66 -19.27
C GLY A 192 4.56 2.57 -20.24
N SER A 193 4.11 2.57 -21.48
CA SER A 193 4.57 3.48 -22.53
C SER A 193 3.48 4.49 -22.83
N THR A 194 3.82 5.77 -22.68
CA THR A 194 2.95 6.90 -23.03
C THR A 194 3.26 7.36 -24.44
N SER A 195 2.27 7.24 -25.32
CA SER A 195 2.34 7.72 -26.71
C SER A 195 2.25 9.25 -26.80
N ALA A 196 2.53 9.80 -27.99
CA ALA A 196 2.35 11.22 -28.30
C ALA A 196 0.90 11.72 -28.04
N ASP A 197 -0.09 10.84 -28.20
CA ASP A 197 -1.51 11.15 -27.98
C ASP A 197 -1.88 11.15 -26.48
N GLY A 198 -0.95 10.78 -25.59
CA GLY A 198 -1.13 10.76 -24.14
C GLY A 198 -1.65 9.43 -23.58
N ASP A 199 -2.05 8.50 -24.45
CA ASP A 199 -2.48 7.17 -24.03
C ASP A 199 -1.32 6.37 -23.42
N THR A 200 -1.57 5.76 -22.26
CA THR A 200 -0.58 4.96 -21.53
C THR A 200 -1.06 3.53 -21.35
N TRP A 201 -0.27 2.59 -21.86
CA TRP A 201 -0.55 1.16 -21.80
C TRP A 201 0.28 0.52 -20.70
N TRP A 202 -0.33 -0.18 -19.75
CA TRP A 202 0.34 -0.73 -18.56
C TRP A 202 0.46 -2.25 -18.65
N ARG A 203 1.63 -2.79 -18.29
CA ARG A 203 1.89 -4.23 -18.15
C ARG A 203 2.83 -4.52 -16.98
N PRO A 204 2.82 -5.72 -16.41
CA PRO A 204 3.86 -6.16 -15.48
C PRO A 204 5.25 -6.06 -16.13
N ILE A 205 6.29 -5.67 -15.37
CA ILE A 205 7.65 -5.58 -15.91
C ILE A 205 8.15 -6.93 -16.45
N GLU A 206 7.67 -8.03 -15.88
CA GLU A 206 8.00 -9.39 -16.26
C GLU A 206 7.52 -9.75 -17.67
N ASP A 207 6.51 -9.04 -18.19
CA ASP A 207 5.97 -9.21 -19.55
C ASP A 207 6.71 -8.36 -20.60
N CYS A 208 7.71 -7.59 -20.20
CA CYS A 208 8.34 -6.58 -21.03
C CYS A 208 9.74 -7.01 -21.48
N SER A 209 10.13 -6.65 -22.71
CA SER A 209 11.49 -6.81 -23.23
C SER A 209 12.17 -5.43 -23.38
N LEU A 210 13.49 -5.39 -23.15
CA LEU A 210 14.29 -4.20 -23.44
C LEU A 210 14.84 -4.32 -24.86
N GLU A 211 14.34 -3.52 -25.79
CA GLU A 211 14.89 -3.47 -27.14
C GLU A 211 15.68 -2.20 -27.38
N THR A 212 16.98 -2.36 -27.55
CA THR A 212 17.86 -1.28 -27.98
C THR A 212 17.93 -1.30 -29.50
N LYS A 213 16.99 -0.63 -30.19
CA LYS A 213 17.09 -0.44 -31.65
C LYS A 213 18.31 0.43 -31.95
N GLN A 214 19.26 -0.09 -32.71
CA GLN A 214 20.45 0.66 -33.15
C GLN A 214 20.01 1.94 -33.87
N GLY A 215 20.42 3.10 -33.33
CA GLY A 215 20.06 4.42 -33.85
C GLY A 215 18.88 5.12 -33.15
N SER A 216 18.21 4.48 -32.18
CA SER A 216 17.25 5.16 -31.29
C SER A 216 17.96 5.68 -30.03
N PRO A 217 17.83 6.97 -29.66
CA PRO A 217 18.49 7.52 -28.48
C PRO A 217 17.94 6.97 -27.15
N LEU A 218 16.77 6.31 -27.16
CA LEU A 218 16.23 5.60 -26.00
C LEU A 218 15.89 4.14 -26.33
N PRO A 219 16.11 3.22 -25.38
CA PRO A 219 15.61 1.86 -25.48
C PRO A 219 14.08 1.88 -25.56
N HIS A 220 13.56 1.22 -26.59
CA HIS A 220 12.14 0.99 -26.73
C HIS A 220 11.80 -0.27 -25.94
N MET A 221 10.76 -0.23 -25.14
CA MET A 221 10.29 -1.44 -24.47
C MET A 221 9.20 -2.04 -25.35
N GLU A 222 9.50 -3.14 -26.04
CA GLU A 222 8.49 -3.81 -26.86
C GLU A 222 7.47 -4.50 -25.95
N LEU A 223 6.20 -4.17 -26.20
CA LEU A 223 5.06 -4.88 -25.67
C LEU A 223 4.71 -5.93 -26.72
N PRO A 224 4.50 -7.21 -26.37
CA PRO A 224 4.09 -8.23 -27.34
C PRO A 224 2.97 -7.73 -28.24
N GLU A 225 3.12 -7.88 -29.57
CA GLU A 225 2.09 -7.55 -30.54
C GLU A 225 0.78 -8.26 -30.18
N GLN A 226 -0.33 -7.52 -30.18
CA GLN A 226 -1.64 -8.15 -30.09
C GLN A 226 -1.87 -9.02 -31.33
N PRO A 227 -2.49 -10.20 -31.21
CA PRO A 227 -3.01 -10.89 -32.38
C PRO A 227 -3.94 -9.92 -33.12
N PRO A 228 -3.87 -9.87 -34.47
CA PRO A 228 -4.62 -8.92 -35.25
C PRO A 228 -6.10 -9.04 -34.90
N ARG A 229 -6.71 -7.93 -34.47
CA ARG A 229 -8.17 -7.86 -34.34
C ARG A 229 -8.75 -8.35 -35.68
N PRO A 230 -9.70 -9.31 -35.68
CA PRO A 230 -10.35 -9.70 -36.91
C PRO A 230 -10.91 -8.44 -37.57
N ARG A 231 -10.42 -8.16 -38.79
CA ARG A 231 -10.90 -7.06 -39.63
C ARG A 231 -12.42 -7.19 -39.73
N GLN A 232 -13.15 -6.35 -39.00
CA GLN A 232 -14.55 -6.12 -39.32
C GLN A 232 -14.57 -5.45 -40.69
N ALA A 233 -15.16 -6.17 -41.65
CA ALA A 233 -15.38 -5.69 -42.99
C ALA A 233 -16.06 -4.31 -42.93
N SER A 234 -15.51 -3.39 -43.70
CA SER A 234 -15.97 -2.02 -43.86
C SER A 234 -17.45 -1.99 -44.26
N SER A 235 -18.35 -1.67 -43.34
CA SER A 235 -19.64 -1.11 -43.69
C SER A 235 -19.53 0.41 -43.70
N SER A 236 -19.66 0.99 -44.90
CA SER A 236 -19.73 2.42 -45.15
C SER A 236 -20.72 3.13 -44.22
N TRP A 237 -20.24 4.01 -43.34
CA TRP A 237 -21.09 4.91 -42.56
C TRP A 237 -20.58 6.36 -42.64
N LYS A 238 -21.48 7.24 -43.06
CA LYS A 238 -21.34 8.70 -43.21
C LYS A 238 -21.06 9.38 -41.85
N PRO A 239 -20.48 10.59 -41.83
CA PRO A 239 -20.14 11.28 -40.59
C PRO A 239 -21.43 11.68 -39.86
N ARG A 240 -21.65 11.09 -38.69
CA ARG A 240 -22.77 11.42 -37.81
C ARG A 240 -22.28 12.39 -36.72
N SER A 241 -23.05 13.45 -36.56
CA SER A 241 -22.92 14.55 -35.61
C SER A 241 -22.60 14.12 -34.18
N LYS A 242 -21.83 14.98 -33.47
CA LYS A 242 -21.45 14.86 -32.05
C LYS A 242 -22.63 14.43 -31.17
N ALA A 243 -22.61 13.20 -30.68
CA ALA A 243 -23.48 12.75 -29.60
C ALA A 243 -23.02 13.35 -28.25
N PRO A 244 -23.93 13.59 -27.29
CA PRO A 244 -23.57 14.03 -25.94
C PRO A 244 -22.66 13.00 -25.27
N LYS A 245 -21.64 13.46 -24.52
CA LYS A 245 -20.80 12.57 -23.69
C LYS A 245 -21.70 11.90 -22.65
N GLU A 246 -21.90 10.60 -22.79
CA GLU A 246 -22.61 9.76 -21.84
C GLU A 246 -21.91 9.83 -20.47
N ILE A 247 -22.63 10.23 -19.42
CA ILE A 247 -22.07 10.34 -18.08
C ILE A 247 -22.07 8.94 -17.46
N LEU A 248 -20.89 8.35 -17.33
CA LEU A 248 -20.75 7.02 -16.75
C LEU A 248 -20.84 7.05 -15.21
N PRO A 249 -21.45 6.02 -14.60
CA PRO A 249 -21.52 5.90 -13.15
C PRO A 249 -20.13 5.70 -12.54
N HIS A 250 -19.91 6.31 -11.37
CA HIS A 250 -18.64 6.20 -10.69
C HIS A 250 -18.33 4.73 -10.30
N PRO A 251 -17.09 4.22 -10.49
CA PRO A 251 -16.76 2.80 -10.30
C PRO A 251 -17.06 2.22 -8.91
N VAL A 252 -17.16 3.06 -7.89
CA VAL A 252 -17.52 2.64 -6.52
C VAL A 252 -18.95 2.09 -6.45
N LEU A 253 -19.87 2.58 -7.27
CA LEU A 253 -21.26 2.08 -7.30
C LEU A 253 -21.29 0.62 -7.77
N GLY A 254 -20.64 0.34 -8.90
CA GLY A 254 -20.55 -1.03 -9.44
C GLY A 254 -19.82 -1.99 -8.50
N ARG A 255 -18.71 -1.55 -7.89
CA ARG A 255 -17.97 -2.38 -6.93
C ARG A 255 -18.77 -2.68 -5.66
N LEU A 256 -19.55 -1.70 -5.17
CA LEU A 256 -20.39 -1.89 -3.98
C LEU A 256 -21.54 -2.87 -4.28
N HIS A 257 -22.10 -2.79 -5.48
CA HIS A 257 -23.12 -3.71 -5.95
C HIS A 257 -22.59 -5.14 -6.03
N THR A 258 -21.44 -5.38 -6.68
CA THR A 258 -20.78 -6.69 -6.71
C THR A 258 -20.46 -7.21 -5.30
N ALA A 259 -19.97 -6.35 -4.41
CA ALA A 259 -19.70 -6.74 -3.03
C ALA A 259 -20.97 -7.15 -2.25
N LEU A 260 -22.12 -6.54 -2.56
CA LEU A 260 -23.42 -6.91 -1.98
C LEU A 260 -23.92 -8.26 -2.51
N GLU A 261 -23.73 -8.53 -3.81
CA GLU A 261 -24.05 -9.82 -4.44
C GLU A 261 -23.18 -10.95 -3.89
N ASP A 262 -21.87 -10.73 -3.81
CA ASP A 262 -20.89 -11.69 -3.31
C ASP A 262 -20.94 -11.86 -1.78
N ARG A 263 -21.75 -11.04 -1.10
CA ARG A 263 -21.83 -10.96 0.38
C ARG A 263 -20.46 -10.74 1.02
N ASP A 264 -19.58 -10.00 0.36
CA ASP A 264 -18.28 -9.61 0.89
C ASP A 264 -18.47 -8.44 1.88
N TRP A 265 -18.72 -8.81 3.14
CA TRP A 265 -18.96 -7.87 4.23
C TRP A 265 -17.84 -6.86 4.45
N SER A 266 -16.59 -7.23 4.15
CA SER A 266 -15.43 -6.35 4.30
C SER A 266 -15.42 -5.30 3.19
N ALA A 267 -15.65 -5.74 1.95
CA ALA A 267 -15.78 -4.83 0.81
C ALA A 267 -17.02 -3.93 0.94
N ILE A 268 -18.17 -4.46 1.37
CA ILE A 268 -19.39 -3.69 1.63
C ILE A 268 -19.08 -2.56 2.62
N ARG A 269 -18.42 -2.83 3.75
CA ARG A 269 -18.07 -1.81 4.75
C ARG A 269 -17.15 -0.74 4.20
N LEU A 270 -16.06 -1.15 3.54
CA LEU A 270 -15.07 -0.23 2.97
C LEU A 270 -15.67 0.66 1.87
N LEU A 271 -16.46 0.07 0.97
CA LEU A 271 -17.07 0.77 -0.16
C LEU A 271 -18.24 1.66 0.28
N THR A 272 -18.99 1.27 1.33
CA THR A 272 -20.01 2.13 1.97
C THR A 272 -19.39 3.40 2.53
N ASP A 273 -18.29 3.29 3.28
CA ASP A 273 -17.62 4.47 3.86
C ASP A 273 -16.98 5.35 2.78
N ARG A 274 -16.46 4.74 1.71
CA ARG A 274 -15.96 5.47 0.54
C ARG A 274 -17.07 6.20 -0.20
N LEU A 275 -18.22 5.57 -0.41
CA LEU A 275 -19.37 6.17 -1.07
C LEU A 275 -19.96 7.34 -0.27
N ARG A 276 -20.02 7.22 1.06
CA ARG A 276 -20.41 8.37 1.93
C ARG A 276 -19.49 9.57 1.76
N ARG A 277 -18.16 9.36 1.74
CA ARG A 277 -17.19 10.45 1.52
C ARG A 277 -17.34 11.07 0.13
N LEU A 278 -17.65 10.26 -0.88
CA LEU A 278 -17.89 10.77 -2.24
C LEU A 278 -19.18 11.58 -2.33
N LEU A 279 -20.26 11.16 -1.67
CA LEU A 279 -21.52 11.93 -1.64
C LEU A 279 -21.40 13.27 -0.91
N GLN A 280 -20.47 13.37 0.04
CA GLN A 280 -20.11 14.62 0.73
C GLN A 280 -19.25 15.55 -0.14
N ASN A 281 -18.65 15.05 -1.23
CA ASN A 281 -17.83 15.84 -2.14
C ASN A 281 -18.57 16.07 -3.47
N THR A 282 -19.02 17.30 -3.71
CA THR A 282 -19.90 17.66 -4.84
C THR A 282 -19.21 17.76 -6.20
N ASN A 283 -17.89 17.52 -6.28
CA ASN A 283 -17.13 17.71 -7.52
C ASN A 283 -17.08 16.47 -8.44
N ASP A 284 -17.58 15.32 -7.99
CA ASP A 284 -17.63 14.11 -8.81
C ASP A 284 -18.93 14.07 -9.64
N ILE A 285 -18.79 14.24 -10.96
CA ILE A 285 -19.90 14.29 -11.91
C ILE A 285 -20.64 12.93 -11.96
N GLY A 286 -19.91 11.81 -11.85
CA GLY A 286 -20.49 10.47 -11.87
C GLY A 286 -21.17 10.07 -10.56
N ILE A 287 -20.82 10.70 -9.43
CA ILE A 287 -21.56 10.54 -8.16
C ILE A 287 -22.74 11.50 -8.08
N THR A 288 -22.61 12.71 -8.62
CA THR A 288 -23.68 13.71 -8.61
C THR A 288 -24.82 13.32 -9.54
N HIS A 289 -24.49 12.81 -10.74
CA HIS A 289 -25.49 12.34 -11.71
C HIS A 289 -26.25 11.09 -11.24
N PHE A 290 -25.58 10.20 -10.48
CA PHE A 290 -26.16 8.96 -9.93
C PHE A 290 -26.36 9.02 -8.40
N ARG A 291 -26.66 10.22 -7.88
CA ARG A 291 -26.85 10.44 -6.43
C ARG A 291 -28.00 9.58 -5.84
N PRO A 292 -29.18 9.47 -6.47
CA PRO A 292 -30.27 8.64 -5.95
C PRO A 292 -29.86 7.16 -5.78
N GLU A 293 -29.14 6.61 -6.76
CA GLU A 293 -28.66 5.23 -6.76
C GLU A 293 -27.57 5.02 -5.71
N ALA A 294 -26.68 6.01 -5.53
CA ALA A 294 -25.68 6.00 -4.49
C ALA A 294 -26.31 5.97 -3.08
N GLU A 295 -27.36 6.74 -2.85
CA GLU A 295 -28.10 6.78 -1.58
C GLU A 295 -28.88 5.48 -1.34
N GLU A 296 -29.49 4.90 -2.37
CA GLU A 296 -30.19 3.61 -2.29
C GLU A 296 -29.21 2.47 -1.95
N LEU A 297 -28.05 2.41 -2.62
CA LEU A 297 -26.98 1.45 -2.30
C LEU A 297 -26.44 1.60 -0.89
N LEU A 298 -26.34 2.83 -0.36
CA LEU A 298 -25.95 3.06 1.03
C LEU A 298 -26.98 2.50 2.02
N GLU A 299 -28.27 2.62 1.73
CA GLU A 299 -29.31 2.10 2.62
C GLU A 299 -29.36 0.56 2.60
N ILE A 300 -29.21 -0.05 1.43
CA ILE A 300 -29.08 -1.51 1.31
C ILE A 300 -27.85 -2.00 2.06
N SER A 301 -26.70 -1.36 1.86
CA SER A 301 -25.47 -1.71 2.58
C SER A 301 -25.61 -1.54 4.09
N ARG A 302 -26.30 -0.50 4.55
CA ARG A 302 -26.59 -0.29 5.98
C ARG A 302 -27.52 -1.37 6.55
N LYS A 303 -28.53 -1.81 5.80
CA LYS A 303 -29.38 -2.97 6.19
C LYS A 303 -28.54 -4.24 6.26
N ALA A 304 -27.72 -4.50 5.25
CA ALA A 304 -26.85 -5.68 5.18
C ALA A 304 -25.86 -5.72 6.37
N LEU A 305 -25.22 -4.59 6.70
CA LEU A 305 -24.27 -4.47 7.81
C LEU A 305 -24.93 -4.50 9.19
N ARG A 306 -26.22 -4.15 9.33
CA ARG A 306 -26.96 -4.22 10.61
C ARG A 306 -27.07 -5.66 11.13
N HIS A 307 -27.05 -6.66 10.25
CA HIS A 307 -27.13 -8.07 10.65
C HIS A 307 -25.81 -8.66 11.16
N LEU A 308 -24.70 -7.93 11.03
CA LEU A 308 -23.38 -8.33 11.54
C LEU A 308 -23.01 -7.71 12.88
N MET A 309 -23.80 -6.77 13.39
CA MET A 309 -23.58 -6.19 14.70
C MET A 309 -24.30 -7.04 15.76
N PRO A 310 -23.61 -7.58 16.79
CA PRO A 310 -24.32 -8.10 17.95
C PRO A 310 -25.16 -6.96 18.56
N LYS A 311 -26.41 -7.26 18.93
CA LYS A 311 -27.27 -6.32 19.66
C LYS A 311 -26.46 -5.77 20.85
N PRO A 312 -26.42 -4.45 21.08
CA PRO A 312 -25.74 -3.92 22.24
C PRO A 312 -26.44 -4.49 23.47
N THR A 313 -25.75 -5.37 24.20
CA THR A 313 -26.16 -5.75 25.54
C THR A 313 -26.10 -4.48 26.37
N LEU A 314 -27.27 -3.90 26.65
CA LEU A 314 -27.41 -2.82 27.63
C LEU A 314 -26.96 -3.38 28.98
N ILE A 315 -25.68 -3.21 29.31
CA ILE A 315 -25.23 -3.32 30.69
C ILE A 315 -25.76 -2.06 31.37
N ALA A 316 -26.87 -2.22 32.09
CA ALA A 316 -27.35 -1.22 33.02
C ALA A 316 -26.25 -0.92 34.04
N PRO A 317 -25.97 0.35 34.37
CA PRO A 317 -25.04 0.67 35.45
C PRO A 317 -25.70 0.24 36.76
N SER A 318 -25.12 -0.77 37.42
CA SER A 318 -25.49 -1.12 38.78
C SER A 318 -25.25 0.07 39.69
N ARG A 319 -26.37 0.57 40.21
CA ARG A 319 -26.47 1.65 41.18
C ARG A 319 -26.10 1.07 42.55
N GLU A 320 -24.82 1.10 42.91
CA GLU A 320 -24.41 0.85 44.29
C GLU A 320 -24.32 2.15 45.08
N LYS A 321 -25.06 2.14 46.18
CA LYS A 321 -25.27 3.23 47.11
C LYS A 321 -24.01 3.50 47.94
N ALA A 322 -23.91 4.76 48.34
CA ALA A 322 -23.03 5.34 49.33
C ALA A 322 -22.74 4.46 50.56
N ALA A 323 -21.48 4.48 51.00
CA ALA A 323 -21.13 4.69 52.40
C ALA A 323 -19.66 5.13 52.56
N THR A 324 -19.51 6.21 53.34
CA THR A 324 -18.39 6.55 54.24
C THR A 324 -17.02 6.95 53.68
N SER A 325 -16.81 8.26 53.76
CA SER A 325 -15.57 9.00 54.03
C SER A 325 -14.52 8.25 54.85
N SER A 326 -13.28 8.23 54.36
CA SER A 326 -12.10 8.19 55.23
C SER A 326 -10.98 9.05 54.63
N THR A 327 -10.67 10.10 55.38
CA THR A 327 -9.65 11.12 55.14
C THR A 327 -8.27 10.52 55.37
N ILE A 328 -7.40 10.47 54.36
CA ILE A 328 -5.97 10.16 54.54
C ILE A 328 -5.18 11.48 54.43
N PRO A 329 -4.36 11.84 55.44
CA PRO A 329 -3.58 13.07 55.42
C PRO A 329 -2.35 12.95 54.52
N VAL A 330 -2.08 14.05 53.81
CA VAL A 330 -0.92 14.28 52.95
C VAL A 330 0.35 14.45 53.81
N PRO A 331 1.45 13.71 53.58
CA PRO A 331 2.74 14.01 54.18
C PRO A 331 3.48 15.08 53.37
N ALA A 332 4.03 16.07 54.08
CA ALA A 332 4.82 17.18 53.56
C ALA A 332 6.16 16.73 52.91
N PRO A 333 6.72 17.52 51.97
CA PRO A 333 7.94 17.17 51.26
C PRO A 333 9.19 17.30 52.13
N ARG A 334 9.99 16.23 52.22
CA ARG A 334 11.26 16.19 52.95
C ARG A 334 12.40 16.79 52.10
N ARG A 335 13.06 17.77 52.71
CA ARG A 335 14.23 18.52 52.24
C ARG A 335 15.43 17.57 52.04
N SER A 336 16.04 17.62 50.86
CA SER A 336 17.24 16.87 50.47
C SER A 336 18.51 17.48 51.09
N GLN A 337 19.35 16.63 51.70
CA GLN A 337 20.75 16.93 51.99
C GLN A 337 21.69 15.87 51.36
N PRO A 338 22.94 16.25 51.02
CA PRO A 338 23.80 15.50 50.13
C PRO A 338 24.64 14.42 50.85
N THR A 339 24.87 13.30 50.17
CA THR A 339 25.76 12.19 50.57
C THR A 339 27.21 12.43 50.13
N PRO A 340 28.23 12.07 50.95
CA PRO A 340 29.59 11.83 50.49
C PRO A 340 29.88 10.34 50.21
N LYS A 341 31.00 10.15 49.51
CA LYS A 341 31.52 8.93 48.83
C LYS A 341 32.23 7.91 49.75
N ALA A 342 32.55 6.78 49.10
CA ALA A 342 33.55 5.73 49.41
C ALA A 342 33.03 4.60 50.32
N ALA A 343 33.45 3.33 50.24
CA ALA A 343 34.22 2.47 49.34
C ALA A 343 34.26 1.09 50.05
N GLY A 344 34.47 -0.04 49.37
CA GLY A 344 34.93 -1.29 50.02
C GLY A 344 34.09 -2.55 49.79
N THR A 345 34.72 -3.52 49.12
CA THR A 345 34.28 -4.85 48.64
C THR A 345 34.44 -5.97 49.74
N PRO A 346 34.39 -7.29 49.46
CA PRO A 346 33.30 -8.29 49.32
C PRO A 346 33.34 -9.40 50.45
N PRO A 347 33.09 -10.71 50.22
CA PRO A 347 31.84 -11.45 49.92
C PRO A 347 31.53 -12.58 50.95
N ARG A 348 30.32 -13.20 50.91
CA ARG A 348 30.12 -14.68 50.97
C ARG A 348 28.63 -15.12 50.89
N PRO A 349 28.36 -16.41 50.54
CA PRO A 349 27.13 -16.89 49.92
C PRO A 349 26.19 -17.65 50.88
N ARG A 350 24.95 -17.95 50.44
CA ARG A 350 24.34 -19.32 50.51
C ARG A 350 22.89 -19.40 49.99
N ARG A 351 22.66 -20.52 49.26
CA ARG A 351 21.51 -21.46 49.28
C ARG A 351 20.17 -21.12 48.59
N SER A 352 20.00 -21.74 47.40
CA SER A 352 19.07 -22.84 47.07
C SER A 352 17.67 -22.97 47.71
N LYS A 353 16.64 -23.01 46.85
CA LYS A 353 15.41 -23.85 46.86
C LYS A 353 14.74 -23.62 45.49
N LYS A 354 14.60 -24.55 44.53
CA LYS A 354 13.97 -25.89 44.43
C LYS A 354 12.43 -25.88 44.58
N GLN A 355 11.79 -26.35 43.50
CA GLN A 355 10.40 -26.84 43.34
C GLN A 355 9.28 -25.77 43.37
N ASN A 356 8.25 -25.81 42.50
CA ASN A 356 7.51 -26.99 42.06
C ASN A 356 6.81 -26.83 40.70
N GLN A 357 6.68 -27.97 40.01
CA GLN A 357 5.81 -28.23 38.87
C GLN A 357 4.33 -28.33 39.32
N ARG A 358 3.41 -27.94 38.43
CA ARG A 358 2.05 -28.47 38.20
C ARG A 358 1.54 -27.77 36.92
N GLY A 359 1.20 -28.42 35.81
CA GLY A 359 0.54 -29.71 35.66
C GLY A 359 -0.97 -29.49 35.72
N GLY A 360 -1.60 -29.18 34.58
CA GLY A 360 -3.04 -28.89 34.50
C GLY A 360 -3.53 -28.81 33.06
N SER A 361 -3.69 -29.98 32.44
CA SER A 361 -4.42 -30.19 31.20
C SER A 361 -5.92 -30.24 31.44
N THR A 362 -6.72 -29.48 30.70
CA THR A 362 -8.14 -29.80 30.45
C THR A 362 -8.48 -29.55 28.98
N SER A 363 -8.96 -30.62 28.36
CA SER A 363 -9.54 -30.69 27.02
C SER A 363 -11.05 -30.90 27.17
N ALA A 364 -11.84 -30.23 26.33
CA ALA A 364 -13.22 -30.53 25.87
C ALA A 364 -13.88 -29.20 25.43
N ALA A 365 -14.66 -29.03 24.37
CA ALA A 365 -15.14 -29.81 23.22
C ALA A 365 -15.82 -28.77 22.28
N PRO A 366 -16.12 -29.07 20.99
CA PRO A 366 -16.45 -28.05 20.00
C PRO A 366 -17.93 -27.63 20.03
N ALA A 367 -18.19 -26.32 19.99
CA ALA A 367 -19.53 -25.76 19.87
C ALA A 367 -20.03 -25.80 18.41
N ARG A 368 -21.24 -26.33 18.25
CA ARG A 368 -22.02 -26.42 17.00
C ARG A 368 -22.25 -25.04 16.36
N ARG A 369 -21.98 -24.92 15.07
CA ARG A 369 -22.42 -23.82 14.19
C ARG A 369 -23.93 -23.93 13.97
N SER A 370 -24.71 -22.93 14.38
CA SER A 370 -26.10 -22.77 13.93
C SER A 370 -26.12 -21.97 12.63
N GLU A 371 -26.62 -22.58 11.55
CA GLU A 371 -26.99 -21.89 10.33
C GLU A 371 -28.26 -21.05 10.56
N LEU A 372 -28.11 -19.73 10.53
CA LEU A 372 -29.22 -18.81 10.30
C LEU A 372 -28.79 -17.87 9.17
N ALA A 373 -29.05 -18.32 7.94
CA ALA A 373 -28.84 -17.53 6.73
C ALA A 373 -29.97 -16.49 6.60
N THR A 374 -29.63 -15.21 6.79
CA THR A 374 -30.52 -14.09 6.49
C THR A 374 -30.36 -13.68 5.03
N LYS A 375 -31.45 -13.72 4.26
CA LYS A 375 -31.52 -13.31 2.85
C LYS A 375 -31.30 -11.81 2.72
N VAL A 376 -30.25 -11.40 2.02
CA VAL A 376 -30.20 -10.08 1.37
C VAL A 376 -31.38 -10.03 0.40
N ASP A 377 -32.08 -8.90 0.30
CA ASP A 377 -33.22 -8.76 -0.60
C ASP A 377 -32.75 -8.76 -2.07
N GLU A 378 -32.59 -9.95 -2.62
CA GLU A 378 -32.11 -10.21 -3.99
C GLU A 378 -32.99 -9.49 -5.03
N ASN A 379 -34.29 -9.30 -4.74
CA ASN A 379 -35.19 -8.53 -5.60
C ASN A 379 -34.88 -7.03 -5.61
N ALA A 380 -34.35 -6.47 -4.52
CA ALA A 380 -33.92 -5.08 -4.50
C ALA A 380 -32.63 -4.86 -5.31
N LEU A 381 -31.69 -5.81 -5.26
CA LEU A 381 -30.44 -5.76 -6.04
C LEU A 381 -30.68 -5.91 -7.54
N LEU A 382 -31.60 -6.79 -7.94
CA LEU A 382 -32.00 -6.97 -9.34
C LEU A 382 -32.66 -5.71 -9.92
N LYS A 383 -33.60 -5.09 -9.19
CA LYS A 383 -34.26 -3.84 -9.62
C LYS A 383 -33.28 -2.67 -9.75
N LEU A 384 -32.25 -2.61 -8.90
CA LEU A 384 -31.18 -1.62 -9.00
C LEU A 384 -30.31 -1.85 -10.23
N GLN A 385 -29.96 -3.11 -10.51
CA GLN A 385 -29.17 -3.48 -11.67
C GLN A 385 -29.89 -3.16 -12.99
N GLU A 386 -31.20 -3.42 -13.05
CA GLU A 386 -32.04 -3.06 -14.21
C GLU A 386 -32.06 -1.54 -14.45
N ARG A 387 -32.20 -0.73 -13.39
CA ARG A 387 -32.14 0.74 -13.49
C ARG A 387 -30.76 1.25 -13.91
N PHE A 388 -29.70 0.61 -13.41
CA PHE A 388 -28.32 0.93 -13.78
C PHE A 388 -28.05 0.67 -15.26
N ASN A 389 -28.62 -0.41 -15.78
CA ASN A 389 -28.51 -0.77 -17.19
C ASN A 389 -29.42 0.09 -18.08
N SER A 390 -30.59 0.51 -17.60
CA SER A 390 -31.49 1.37 -18.38
C SER A 390 -31.04 2.83 -18.48
N ARG A 391 -30.17 3.30 -17.56
CA ARG A 391 -29.57 4.66 -17.61
C ARG A 391 -28.23 4.72 -18.35
N ARG A 392 -27.73 3.57 -18.81
CA ARG A 392 -26.55 3.38 -19.67
C ARG A 392 -26.92 3.28 -21.17
N GLN A 393 -28.20 3.41 -21.51
CA GLN A 393 -28.73 3.44 -22.87
C GLN A 393 -29.41 4.79 -23.08
#